data_AF-M7CBC3-F1
#
_entry.id   AF-M7CBC3-F1
#
_cell.length_a   1.000
_cell.length_b   1.000
_cell.length_c   1.000
_cell.angle_alpha   90.00
_cell.angle_beta   90.00
_cell.angle_gamma   90.00
#
_symmetry.space_group_name_H-M   'P 1'
#
loop_
_entity.id
_entity.type
_entity.pdbx_description
1 polymer ?
#
loop_
_entity_poly.entity_id
_entity_poly.type
_entity_poly.pdbx_seq_one_letter_code
_entity_poly.pdbx_strand_id
1 'polypeptide(L)'
;LRKMLFGNTFHVFSYEWKKSCFKFHTPYSDLSYALEAEKGGARAILMAVQVYIIKYCLFVRNREENIPLQGLCEMSQTEQENALAESLGDILWTAGERRKAIVCLVTTDTYFTPNIDYKIDNLTERLQLFEFFEKEAAQKFICDHIQCAILNVILTGRASPHVFNGFQKFDSEGGVQELLHGVLARNDVGYLHWNKEEVEHYRPLQVGSMLKTPKLPIWLCNISGIYTVLFSTNRLLLSDWKMEHIFDLYLYNGQPSQKKTVHLTRFRKVSYLNGGAMGFEGEWSAAAAVVSAGIAIPYEPPNYWRKTQFLLSGPGGGGGGGPVSPQHHELTSLFECPVCFDYVLPPILQCQAGHLVCNQCRQKLSCCPTCRGSLTPSIRNLAMEKVASAVLFPCKYATTGCSLTLHHTEKPEHEDICEYRPYSCPCPGASCKWQGSLEAVMSHLMHAHKSITTLQGEDIVFLATDINLPGAVDWVMMQSCFGHHFMLVLEKQEKYEGHQQFFAIVLLIGTRKQAENFAYRLELNGNRRRLTWEATPRSIHDGVAAAIMNSDCLVFDTAIAHLFADNGNLGINVTISTCCP
;
A
#
# COMPACT_ATOMS: atom_id res chain seq x y z
N LEU A 1 19.40 -27.51 10.69
CA LEU A 1 18.23 -27.58 9.79
C LEU A 1 16.91 -27.88 10.52
N ARG A 2 16.70 -29.07 11.10
CA ARG A 2 15.39 -29.44 11.71
C ARG A 2 14.91 -28.53 12.84
N LYS A 3 15.80 -28.10 13.75
CA LYS A 3 15.46 -27.09 14.78
C LYS A 3 14.96 -25.78 14.18
N MET A 4 15.52 -25.36 13.04
CA MET A 4 15.13 -24.13 12.35
C MET A 4 13.77 -24.27 11.66
N LEU A 5 13.45 -25.45 11.12
CA LEU A 5 12.22 -25.67 10.36
C LEU A 5 11.03 -26.13 11.21
N PHE A 6 11.28 -26.93 12.24
CA PHE A 6 10.25 -27.57 13.06
C PHE A 6 10.32 -27.18 14.55
N GLY A 7 11.27 -26.33 14.94
CA GLY A 7 11.51 -25.97 16.34
C GLY A 7 12.15 -27.08 17.19
N ASN A 8 12.25 -28.31 16.67
CA ASN A 8 12.80 -29.47 17.36
C ASN A 8 13.57 -30.41 16.41
N THR A 9 14.26 -31.40 16.97
CA THR A 9 15.03 -32.42 16.23
C THR A 9 14.25 -33.71 15.98
N PHE A 10 13.07 -33.85 16.58
CA PHE A 10 12.27 -35.07 16.54
C PHE A 10 11.35 -35.15 15.31
N HIS A 11 10.89 -34.01 14.80
CA HIS A 11 10.10 -33.93 13.58
C HIS A 11 10.97 -34.16 12.35
N VAL A 12 10.48 -35.00 11.44
CA VAL A 12 11.17 -35.42 10.21
C VAL A 12 10.36 -34.99 8.99
N PHE A 13 11.02 -34.83 7.85
CA PHE A 13 10.33 -34.50 6.60
C PHE A 13 9.35 -35.60 6.19
N SER A 14 8.18 -35.22 5.68
CA SER A 14 7.20 -36.18 5.17
C SER A 14 7.71 -36.85 3.90
N TYR A 15 7.13 -38.01 3.57
CA TYR A 15 7.48 -38.76 2.35
C TYR A 15 7.35 -37.90 1.07
N GLU A 16 6.26 -37.14 0.97
CA GLU A 16 6.01 -36.15 -0.10
C GLU A 16 7.19 -35.18 -0.28
N TRP A 17 7.71 -34.63 0.83
CA TRP A 17 8.85 -33.71 0.80
C TRP A 17 10.15 -34.38 0.40
N LYS A 18 10.38 -35.63 0.84
CA LYS A 18 11.59 -36.39 0.51
C LYS A 18 11.64 -36.82 -0.95
N LYS A 19 10.48 -37.04 -1.58
CA LYS A 19 10.35 -37.41 -3.00
C LYS A 19 10.36 -36.19 -3.93
N SER A 20 10.04 -35.01 -3.42
CA SER A 20 9.93 -33.79 -4.23
C SER A 20 11.26 -33.40 -4.87
N CYS A 21 11.24 -33.13 -6.16
CA CYS A 21 12.40 -32.67 -6.94
C CYS A 21 11.98 -31.60 -7.95
N PHE A 22 12.95 -30.85 -8.49
CA PHE A 22 12.70 -29.95 -9.61
C PHE A 22 12.68 -30.79 -10.89
N LYS A 23 11.49 -31.02 -11.43
CA LYS A 23 11.29 -31.78 -12.66
C LYS A 23 10.52 -30.93 -13.65
N PHE A 24 11.09 -30.70 -14.83
CA PHE A 24 10.37 -30.03 -15.91
C PHE A 24 9.38 -30.95 -16.61
N HIS A 25 8.37 -30.34 -17.23
CA HIS A 25 7.61 -30.99 -18.29
C HIS A 25 8.50 -31.33 -19.48
N THR A 26 8.04 -32.25 -20.33
CA THR A 26 8.78 -32.73 -21.51
C THR A 26 9.35 -31.57 -22.34
N PRO A 27 10.62 -31.62 -22.77
CA PRO A 27 11.21 -30.64 -23.67
C PRO A 27 10.37 -30.41 -24.93
N TYR A 28 10.42 -29.20 -25.48
CA TYR A 28 9.65 -28.80 -26.67
C TYR A 28 8.12 -28.99 -26.56
N SER A 29 7.58 -29.00 -25.34
CA SER A 29 6.14 -28.97 -25.09
C SER A 29 5.66 -27.57 -24.70
N ASP A 30 4.35 -27.34 -24.82
CA ASP A 30 3.66 -26.09 -24.42
C ASP A 30 3.94 -25.64 -22.97
N LEU A 31 4.51 -26.50 -22.14
CA LEU A 31 4.89 -26.25 -20.75
C LEU A 31 6.37 -26.58 -20.49
N SER A 32 7.22 -26.64 -21.51
CA SER A 32 8.64 -26.99 -21.39
C SER A 32 9.42 -26.05 -20.46
N TYR A 33 8.99 -24.79 -20.30
CA TYR A 33 9.55 -23.87 -19.29
C TYR A 33 9.10 -24.15 -17.84
N ALA A 34 8.20 -25.10 -17.62
CA ALA A 34 7.47 -25.26 -16.37
C ALA A 34 7.82 -26.54 -15.60
N LEU A 35 7.87 -26.41 -14.28
CA LEU A 35 8.12 -27.48 -13.31
C LEU A 35 6.82 -28.20 -12.97
N GLU A 36 6.84 -29.53 -13.10
CA GLU A 36 5.79 -30.41 -12.62
C GLU A 36 5.70 -30.34 -11.09
N ALA A 37 4.53 -30.02 -10.54
CA ALA A 37 4.29 -30.06 -9.10
C ALA A 37 3.25 -31.13 -8.75
N GLU A 38 3.70 -32.22 -8.11
CA GLU A 38 2.81 -33.24 -7.54
C GLU A 38 1.99 -32.66 -6.37
N LYS A 39 0.88 -33.34 -6.01
CA LYS A 39 0.02 -32.94 -4.88
C LYS A 39 0.76 -33.15 -3.56
N GLY A 40 1.31 -32.10 -2.95
CA GLY A 40 2.00 -32.23 -1.66
C GLY A 40 2.57 -30.92 -1.12
N GLY A 41 3.21 -30.99 0.05
CA GLY A 41 3.68 -29.81 0.81
C GLY A 41 4.84 -29.02 0.17
N ALA A 42 5.53 -29.56 -0.83
CA ALA A 42 6.63 -28.89 -1.51
C ALA A 42 6.20 -27.99 -2.69
N ARG A 43 4.90 -28.02 -3.08
CA ARG A 43 4.38 -27.29 -4.24
C ARG A 43 4.65 -25.79 -4.17
N ALA A 44 4.53 -25.19 -2.98
CA ALA A 44 4.85 -23.79 -2.78
C ALA A 44 6.26 -23.48 -3.31
N ILE A 45 7.21 -24.36 -3.00
CA ILE A 45 8.63 -24.17 -3.33
C ILE A 45 8.88 -24.31 -4.81
N LEU A 46 8.28 -25.33 -5.42
CA LEU A 46 8.35 -25.52 -6.85
C LEU A 46 7.81 -24.29 -7.59
N MET A 47 6.72 -23.70 -7.11
CA MET A 47 6.17 -22.48 -7.71
C MET A 47 7.03 -21.25 -7.48
N ALA A 48 7.70 -21.12 -6.34
CA ALA A 48 8.64 -20.02 -6.13
C ALA A 48 9.87 -20.14 -7.05
N VAL A 49 10.41 -21.34 -7.27
CA VAL A 49 11.49 -21.55 -8.25
C VAL A 49 10.98 -21.35 -9.67
N GLN A 50 9.76 -21.79 -9.98
CA GLN A 50 9.12 -21.60 -11.28
C GLN A 50 9.07 -20.13 -11.70
N VAL A 51 8.82 -19.24 -10.74
CA VAL A 51 8.83 -17.80 -10.99
C VAL A 51 10.21 -17.30 -11.41
N TYR A 52 11.28 -17.77 -10.77
CA TYR A 52 12.65 -17.39 -11.14
C TYR A 52 13.05 -17.96 -12.51
N ILE A 53 12.55 -19.15 -12.86
CA ILE A 53 12.73 -19.72 -14.20
C ILE A 53 12.07 -18.84 -15.25
N ILE A 54 10.82 -18.42 -15.03
CA ILE A 54 10.12 -17.51 -15.95
C ILE A 54 10.84 -16.16 -16.03
N LYS A 55 11.29 -15.60 -14.90
CA LYS A 55 12.10 -14.38 -14.85
C LYS A 55 13.36 -14.52 -15.70
N TYR A 56 14.10 -15.62 -15.55
CA TYR A 56 15.30 -15.86 -16.30
C TYR A 56 15.01 -15.95 -17.81
N CYS A 57 14.05 -16.79 -18.19
CA CYS A 57 13.72 -17.03 -19.59
C CYS A 57 13.17 -15.78 -20.30
N LEU A 58 12.36 -14.97 -19.62
CA LEU A 58 11.79 -13.75 -20.21
C LEU A 58 12.72 -12.55 -20.10
N PHE A 59 13.36 -12.29 -18.96
CA PHE A 59 13.90 -10.95 -18.70
C PHE A 59 15.41 -10.90 -18.45
N VAL A 60 16.07 -12.07 -18.37
CA VAL A 60 17.52 -12.17 -18.16
C VAL A 60 18.22 -12.73 -19.38
N ARG A 61 17.75 -13.88 -19.90
CA ARG A 61 18.26 -14.50 -21.12
C ARG A 61 17.99 -13.65 -22.36
N ASN A 62 16.79 -13.05 -22.41
CA ASN A 62 16.32 -12.25 -23.52
C ASN A 62 16.33 -10.76 -23.15
N ARG A 63 16.86 -9.92 -24.04
CA ARG A 63 16.93 -8.45 -23.85
C ARG A 63 15.81 -7.68 -24.55
N GLU A 64 14.92 -8.38 -25.24
CA GLU A 64 13.79 -7.79 -25.95
C GLU A 64 12.66 -7.38 -25.00
N GLU A 65 11.94 -6.32 -25.34
CA GLU A 65 10.91 -5.72 -24.48
C GLU A 65 9.60 -6.53 -24.44
N ASN A 66 9.33 -7.29 -25.51
CA ASN A 66 8.13 -8.11 -25.64
C ASN A 66 8.47 -9.46 -26.27
N ILE A 67 8.42 -10.51 -25.46
CA ILE A 67 8.78 -11.87 -25.90
C ILE A 67 7.51 -12.68 -26.09
N PRO A 68 7.28 -13.27 -27.27
CA PRO A 68 6.13 -14.14 -27.47
C PRO A 68 6.17 -15.32 -26.49
N LEU A 69 5.00 -15.72 -25.97
CA LEU A 69 4.89 -16.90 -25.10
C LEU A 69 5.50 -18.16 -25.75
N GLN A 70 5.46 -18.26 -27.08
CA GLN A 70 6.06 -19.34 -27.86
C GLN A 70 7.55 -19.57 -27.52
N GLY A 71 8.30 -18.50 -27.19
CA GLY A 71 9.71 -18.60 -26.78
C GLY A 71 9.94 -19.29 -25.43
N LEU A 72 8.88 -19.49 -24.64
CA LEU A 72 8.88 -20.33 -23.43
C LEU A 72 8.41 -21.76 -23.73
N CYS A 73 7.63 -21.97 -24.79
CA CYS A 73 7.00 -23.26 -25.13
C CYS A 73 7.91 -24.21 -25.92
N GLU A 74 9.14 -23.83 -26.24
CA GLU A 74 10.05 -24.61 -27.10
C GLU A 74 11.43 -24.81 -26.46
N MET A 75 11.50 -24.90 -25.13
CA MET A 75 12.77 -25.08 -24.43
C MET A 75 13.29 -26.52 -24.60
N SER A 76 14.57 -26.61 -25.00
CA SER A 76 15.35 -27.84 -24.98
C SER A 76 15.72 -28.27 -23.56
N GLN A 77 16.13 -29.54 -23.39
CA GLN A 77 16.55 -30.05 -22.09
C GLN A 77 17.73 -29.26 -21.51
N THR A 78 18.72 -28.89 -22.33
CA THR A 78 19.87 -28.09 -21.89
C THR A 78 19.46 -26.69 -21.46
N GLU A 79 18.47 -26.08 -22.13
CA GLU A 79 17.93 -24.78 -21.71
C GLU A 79 17.13 -24.87 -20.40
N GLN A 80 16.42 -25.97 -20.18
CA GLN A 80 15.73 -26.24 -18.91
C GLN A 80 16.73 -26.36 -17.75
N GLU A 81 17.79 -27.16 -17.93
CA GLU A 81 18.85 -27.36 -16.94
C GLU A 81 19.57 -26.04 -16.63
N ASN A 82 19.95 -25.27 -17.66
CA ASN A 82 20.56 -23.96 -17.50
C ASN A 82 19.63 -22.97 -16.79
N ALA A 83 18.35 -22.91 -17.19
CA ALA A 83 17.38 -21.99 -16.58
C ALA A 83 17.17 -22.31 -15.10
N LEU A 84 17.15 -23.59 -14.73
CA LEU A 84 17.03 -24.01 -13.34
C LEU A 84 18.30 -23.69 -12.54
N ALA A 85 19.48 -23.96 -13.08
CA ALA A 85 20.76 -23.62 -12.43
C ALA A 85 20.92 -22.11 -12.21
N GLU A 86 20.62 -21.30 -13.23
CA GLU A 86 20.64 -19.84 -13.16
C GLU A 86 19.65 -19.31 -12.11
N SER A 87 18.43 -19.86 -12.12
CA SER A 87 17.39 -19.49 -11.16
C SER A 87 17.79 -19.83 -9.73
N LEU A 88 18.21 -21.07 -9.47
CA LEU A 88 18.65 -21.52 -8.15
C LEU A 88 19.89 -20.78 -7.67
N GLY A 89 20.81 -20.47 -8.58
CA GLY A 89 21.98 -19.64 -8.29
C GLY A 89 21.59 -18.21 -7.92
N ASP A 90 20.69 -17.56 -8.66
CA ASP A 90 20.20 -16.21 -8.34
C ASP A 90 19.50 -16.19 -6.98
N ILE A 91 18.70 -17.21 -6.71
CA ILE A 91 18.03 -17.46 -5.42
C ILE A 91 19.05 -17.55 -4.28
N LEU A 92 20.00 -18.48 -4.37
CA LEU A 92 20.93 -18.77 -3.28
C LEU A 92 21.93 -17.63 -3.07
N TRP A 93 22.32 -16.97 -4.16
CA TRP A 93 23.18 -15.79 -4.11
C TRP A 93 22.47 -14.61 -3.46
N THR A 94 21.20 -14.41 -3.79
CA THR A 94 20.35 -13.39 -3.15
C THR A 94 20.16 -13.71 -1.67
N ALA A 95 20.00 -14.99 -1.32
CA ALA A 95 19.89 -15.48 0.05
C ALA A 95 21.11 -15.25 0.94
N GLY A 96 22.32 -15.35 0.40
CA GLY A 96 23.53 -14.98 1.14
C GLY A 96 23.94 -13.53 0.93
N GLU A 97 22.97 -12.63 0.71
CA GLU A 97 23.16 -11.19 0.57
C GLU A 97 24.18 -10.79 -0.50
N ARG A 98 24.29 -11.58 -1.58
CA ARG A 98 25.28 -11.42 -2.66
C ARG A 98 26.74 -11.52 -2.21
N ARG A 99 26.99 -12.21 -1.09
CA ARG A 99 28.36 -12.42 -0.55
C ARG A 99 28.77 -13.87 -0.50
N LYS A 100 27.81 -14.77 -0.29
CA LYS A 100 28.07 -16.20 -0.20
C LYS A 100 26.85 -17.00 -0.66
N ALA A 101 27.05 -18.25 -1.06
CA ALA A 101 25.99 -19.24 -1.20
C ALA A 101 26.41 -20.51 -0.49
N ILE A 102 25.46 -21.19 0.15
CA ILE A 102 25.69 -22.50 0.78
C ILE A 102 24.76 -23.49 0.09
N VAL A 103 25.35 -24.50 -0.56
CA VAL A 103 24.62 -25.61 -1.19
C VAL A 103 24.79 -26.84 -0.32
N CYS A 104 23.73 -27.62 -0.18
CA CYS A 104 23.75 -28.83 0.63
C CYS A 104 23.51 -30.06 -0.26
N LEU A 105 24.37 -31.07 -0.17
CA LEU A 105 24.19 -32.36 -0.85
C LEU A 105 23.95 -33.48 0.16
N VAL A 106 23.18 -34.47 -0.25
CA VAL A 106 23.01 -35.72 0.52
C VAL A 106 24.13 -36.68 0.10
N THR A 107 24.94 -37.13 1.05
CA THR A 107 26.03 -38.08 0.81
C THR A 107 25.69 -39.48 1.34
N THR A 108 26.60 -40.43 1.14
CA THR A 108 26.46 -41.79 1.70
C THR A 108 26.73 -41.81 3.21
N ASP A 109 27.65 -40.97 3.66
CA ASP A 109 28.15 -40.98 5.03
C ASP A 109 27.27 -40.13 5.97
N THR A 110 27.18 -40.57 7.22
CA THR A 110 26.52 -39.82 8.30
C THR A 110 27.54 -38.95 9.03
N TYR A 111 27.27 -37.65 9.16
CA TYR A 111 28.22 -36.68 9.70
C TYR A 111 28.08 -36.40 11.19
N PHE A 112 27.06 -36.94 11.86
CA PHE A 112 26.94 -36.86 13.32
C PHE A 112 26.16 -38.05 13.88
N THR A 113 26.41 -38.34 15.17
CA THR A 113 25.71 -39.39 15.90
C THR A 113 24.42 -38.83 16.54
N PRO A 114 23.24 -39.39 16.23
CA PRO A 114 21.96 -39.01 16.85
C PRO A 114 21.99 -39.11 18.38
N ASN A 115 21.39 -38.13 19.08
CA ASN A 115 21.11 -38.22 20.52
C ASN A 115 19.68 -38.71 20.78
N ILE A 116 19.30 -38.92 22.05
CA ILE A 116 17.97 -39.44 22.45
C ILE A 116 16.82 -38.56 21.93
N ASP A 117 17.04 -37.26 21.78
CA ASP A 117 16.02 -36.29 21.33
C ASP A 117 15.98 -36.11 19.80
N TYR A 118 16.69 -36.96 19.05
CA TYR A 118 16.81 -36.89 17.61
C TYR A 118 16.27 -38.15 16.94
N LYS A 119 15.26 -37.98 16.09
CA LYS A 119 14.64 -39.08 15.33
C LYS A 119 15.38 -39.31 14.01
N ILE A 120 15.95 -40.49 13.77
CA ILE A 120 16.69 -40.76 12.53
C ILE A 120 15.76 -40.72 11.31
N ASP A 121 16.16 -40.02 10.24
CA ASP A 121 15.41 -39.91 8.98
C ASP A 121 16.18 -40.27 7.71
N ASN A 122 17.44 -40.69 7.86
CA ASN A 122 18.39 -41.12 6.81
C ASN A 122 18.62 -40.08 5.71
N LEU A 123 18.33 -38.82 6.00
CA LEU A 123 18.47 -37.71 5.07
C LEU A 123 19.32 -36.62 5.74
N THR A 124 18.85 -36.10 6.86
CA THR A 124 19.50 -34.94 7.50
C THR A 124 20.80 -35.27 8.22
N GLU A 125 21.04 -36.54 8.52
CA GLU A 125 22.31 -37.05 9.08
C GLU A 125 23.42 -37.08 8.02
N ARG A 126 23.05 -37.08 6.74
CA ARG A 126 23.95 -37.25 5.60
C ARG A 126 24.12 -35.97 4.77
N LEU A 127 23.71 -34.83 5.32
CA LEU A 127 23.79 -33.55 4.65
C LEU A 127 25.21 -32.97 4.78
N GLN A 128 25.89 -32.77 3.66
CA GLN A 128 27.16 -32.05 3.57
C GLN A 128 26.94 -30.64 2.99
N LEU A 129 27.56 -29.64 3.61
CA LEU A 129 27.47 -28.24 3.19
C LEU A 129 28.69 -27.85 2.34
N PHE A 130 28.45 -27.10 1.27
CA PHE A 130 29.44 -26.54 0.37
C PHE A 130 29.26 -25.03 0.32
N GLU A 131 30.32 -24.28 0.60
CA GLU A 131 30.28 -22.82 0.63
C GLU A 131 30.95 -22.23 -0.62
N PHE A 132 30.31 -21.21 -1.19
CA PHE A 132 30.77 -20.50 -2.37
C PHE A 132 30.81 -19.00 -2.10
N PHE A 133 31.87 -18.33 -2.57
CA PHE A 133 32.07 -16.88 -2.44
C PHE A 133 32.03 -16.14 -3.80
N GLU A 134 31.73 -16.88 -4.87
CA GLU A 134 31.52 -16.34 -6.23
C GLU A 134 30.21 -16.90 -6.79
N LYS A 135 29.41 -16.04 -7.46
CA LYS A 135 28.06 -16.39 -7.94
C LYS A 135 28.15 -17.47 -9.02
N GLU A 136 29.10 -17.29 -9.94
CA GLU A 136 29.33 -18.14 -11.10
C GLU A 136 29.79 -19.54 -10.66
N ALA A 137 30.63 -19.61 -9.61
CA ALA A 137 31.06 -20.87 -9.02
C ALA A 137 29.90 -21.62 -8.35
N ALA A 138 29.03 -20.90 -7.62
CA ALA A 138 27.83 -21.48 -7.04
C ALA A 138 26.86 -21.98 -8.13
N GLN A 139 26.62 -21.19 -9.18
CA GLN A 139 25.77 -21.56 -10.31
C GLN A 139 26.26 -22.80 -11.04
N LYS A 140 27.56 -22.85 -11.35
CA LYS A 140 28.19 -24.01 -11.99
C LYS A 140 28.05 -25.25 -11.11
N PHE A 141 28.34 -25.13 -9.81
CA PHE A 141 28.20 -26.24 -8.87
C PHE A 141 26.75 -26.74 -8.77
N ILE A 142 25.76 -25.83 -8.76
CA ILE A 142 24.34 -26.19 -8.77
C ILE A 142 23.98 -26.89 -10.07
N CYS A 143 24.44 -26.40 -11.22
CA CYS A 143 24.22 -27.02 -12.53
C CYS A 143 24.71 -28.47 -12.58
N ASP A 144 25.83 -28.75 -11.92
CA ASP A 144 26.41 -30.08 -11.84
C ASP A 144 25.65 -31.01 -10.85
N HIS A 145 24.76 -30.48 -9.99
CA HIS A 145 24.16 -31.21 -8.85
C HIS A 145 22.66 -30.90 -8.56
N ILE A 146 21.85 -30.54 -9.57
CA ILE A 146 20.52 -29.85 -9.60
C ILE A 146 19.35 -30.25 -8.62
N GLN A 147 19.50 -31.07 -7.58
CA GLN A 147 18.37 -31.47 -6.72
C GLN A 147 18.20 -30.66 -5.40
N CYS A 148 17.06 -29.94 -5.26
CA CYS A 148 16.31 -29.53 -4.02
C CYS A 148 16.38 -28.09 -3.40
N ALA A 149 15.41 -27.84 -2.49
CA ALA A 149 14.53 -26.68 -2.18
C ALA A 149 14.89 -25.58 -1.11
N ILE A 150 14.11 -24.45 -1.01
CA ILE A 150 13.49 -23.78 0.22
C ILE A 150 12.83 -22.38 -0.07
N LEU A 151 11.53 -22.20 0.25
CA LEU A 151 10.61 -21.11 -0.22
C LEU A 151 10.94 -19.65 0.13
N ASN A 152 11.21 -19.31 1.39
CA ASN A 152 11.29 -17.89 1.80
C ASN A 152 12.66 -17.29 1.52
N VAL A 153 13.66 -18.17 1.51
CA VAL A 153 15.00 -17.92 1.02
C VAL A 153 14.96 -17.60 -0.49
N ILE A 154 14.11 -18.32 -1.25
CA ILE A 154 13.89 -18.13 -2.70
C ILE A 154 13.34 -16.74 -3.04
N LEU A 155 12.27 -16.29 -2.38
CA LEU A 155 11.54 -15.10 -2.83
C LEU A 155 12.16 -13.77 -2.41
N THR A 156 12.93 -13.77 -1.33
CA THR A 156 13.31 -12.52 -0.65
C THR A 156 14.80 -12.43 -0.28
N GLY A 157 15.54 -13.53 -0.44
CA GLY A 157 16.92 -13.62 0.03
C GLY A 157 17.08 -13.49 1.55
N ARG A 158 16.00 -13.63 2.33
CA ARG A 158 16.03 -13.58 3.80
C ARG A 158 15.12 -14.65 4.40
N ALA A 159 15.54 -15.26 5.51
CA ALA A 159 14.67 -16.09 6.33
C ALA A 159 13.76 -15.18 7.18
N SER A 160 12.62 -14.72 6.63
CA SER A 160 11.55 -14.08 7.40
C SER A 160 10.23 -14.84 7.21
N PRO A 161 9.45 -15.10 8.28
CA PRO A 161 8.11 -15.68 8.18
C PRO A 161 7.03 -14.63 7.83
N HIS A 162 7.40 -13.35 7.63
CA HIS A 162 6.45 -12.25 7.49
C HIS A 162 6.48 -11.59 6.09
N VAL A 163 5.29 -11.34 5.51
CA VAL A 163 5.11 -10.81 4.13
C VAL A 163 4.56 -9.37 4.07
N PHE A 164 4.53 -8.65 5.20
CA PHE A 164 4.13 -7.23 5.29
C PHE A 164 5.30 -6.28 5.00
N ASN A 165 5.05 -4.99 4.77
CA ASN A 165 6.11 -4.00 4.49
C ASN A 165 6.84 -3.56 5.77
N GLY A 166 8.16 -3.32 5.69
CA GLY A 166 8.90 -2.57 6.72
C GLY A 166 9.01 -3.30 8.06
N PHE A 167 8.76 -2.59 9.17
CA PHE A 167 8.74 -3.15 10.52
C PHE A 167 7.34 -2.98 11.11
N GLN A 168 6.84 -4.03 11.77
CA GLN A 168 5.57 -3.94 12.49
C GLN A 168 5.81 -4.21 13.97
N LYS A 169 5.30 -3.33 14.83
CA LYS A 169 5.30 -3.53 16.28
C LYS A 169 4.07 -4.34 16.63
N PHE A 170 4.26 -5.46 17.32
CA PHE A 170 3.16 -6.24 17.87
C PHE A 170 3.12 -6.03 19.38
N ASP A 171 2.00 -5.53 19.89
CA ASP A 171 1.77 -5.49 21.32
C ASP A 171 1.29 -6.89 21.73
N SER A 172 2.16 -7.63 22.40
CA SER A 172 1.74 -8.85 23.10
C SER A 172 1.11 -8.44 24.44
N GLU A 173 -0.03 -9.06 24.78
CA GLU A 173 -0.63 -8.96 26.12
C GLU A 173 0.38 -9.50 27.15
N GLY A 174 1.22 -8.61 27.68
CA GLY A 174 2.40 -9.00 28.46
C GLY A 174 3.56 -8.00 28.47
N GLY A 175 3.47 -6.88 27.73
CA GLY A 175 4.35 -5.72 27.92
C GLY A 175 5.75 -5.83 27.31
N VAL A 176 6.06 -6.89 26.56
CA VAL A 176 7.29 -6.96 25.75
C VAL A 176 6.95 -6.63 24.30
N GLN A 177 7.45 -5.48 23.84
CA GLN A 177 7.24 -4.99 22.49
C GLN A 177 8.23 -5.68 21.54
N GLU A 178 7.75 -6.65 20.75
CA GLU A 178 8.60 -7.38 19.79
C GLU A 178 8.51 -6.72 18.40
N LEU A 179 9.67 -6.44 17.79
CA LEU A 179 9.78 -5.77 16.49
C LEU A 179 9.85 -6.82 15.36
N LEU A 180 8.76 -7.00 14.62
CA LEU A 180 8.70 -7.97 13.53
C LEU A 180 9.22 -7.36 12.23
N HIS A 181 10.01 -8.13 11.48
CA HIS A 181 10.74 -7.69 10.29
C HIS A 181 10.05 -8.17 9.00
N GLY A 182 9.51 -7.23 8.22
CA GLY A 182 8.87 -7.45 6.93
C GLY A 182 9.78 -7.16 5.72
N VAL A 183 9.17 -6.99 4.55
CA VAL A 183 9.83 -6.73 3.26
C VAL A 183 10.27 -5.27 3.17
N LEU A 184 11.57 -5.04 2.94
CA LEU A 184 12.22 -3.73 3.06
C LEU A 184 12.40 -2.99 1.71
N ALA A 185 12.18 -3.66 0.58
CA ALA A 185 12.33 -3.08 -0.76
C ALA A 185 11.44 -3.82 -1.78
N ARG A 186 11.13 -3.14 -2.90
CA ARG A 186 10.42 -3.73 -4.04
C ARG A 186 11.27 -4.83 -4.68
N ASN A 187 10.72 -6.04 -4.74
CA ASN A 187 11.38 -7.19 -5.36
C ASN A 187 11.11 -7.25 -6.87
N ASP A 188 11.97 -7.99 -7.58
CA ASP A 188 11.77 -8.27 -9.02
C ASP A 188 10.48 -9.05 -9.27
N VAL A 189 10.07 -9.86 -8.29
CA VAL A 189 8.93 -10.77 -8.32
C VAL A 189 7.95 -10.40 -7.20
N GLY A 190 6.66 -10.48 -7.51
CA GLY A 190 5.59 -10.16 -6.58
C GLY A 190 5.04 -11.38 -5.84
N TYR A 191 4.28 -11.12 -4.79
CA TYR A 191 3.50 -12.13 -4.08
C TYR A 191 2.08 -11.62 -3.85
N LEU A 192 1.10 -12.48 -4.11
CA LEU A 192 -0.33 -12.22 -3.87
C LEU A 192 -0.90 -13.34 -2.99
N HIS A 193 -1.78 -12.99 -2.07
CA HIS A 193 -2.45 -13.94 -1.18
C HIS A 193 -3.95 -13.69 -1.18
N TRP A 194 -4.72 -14.76 -1.28
CA TRP A 194 -6.18 -14.77 -1.19
C TRP A 194 -6.60 -16.04 -0.46
N ASN A 195 -7.44 -15.93 0.57
CA ASN A 195 -8.01 -17.08 1.26
C ASN A 195 -9.47 -16.77 1.62
N LYS A 196 -10.39 -17.65 1.20
CA LYS A 196 -11.83 -17.48 1.42
C LYS A 196 -12.21 -17.43 2.90
N GLU A 197 -11.57 -18.24 3.75
CA GLU A 197 -11.91 -18.38 5.17
C GLU A 197 -11.40 -17.20 6.03
N GLU A 198 -10.31 -16.54 5.61
CA GLU A 198 -9.70 -15.40 6.31
C GLU A 198 -10.46 -14.08 6.07
N VAL A 199 -11.15 -13.95 4.93
CA VAL A 199 -11.96 -12.79 4.56
C VAL A 199 -13.23 -12.72 5.42
N GLU A 200 -13.77 -13.87 5.84
CA GLU A 200 -14.97 -13.95 6.68
C GLU A 200 -14.70 -13.65 8.17
N HIS A 201 -13.44 -13.75 8.63
CA HIS A 201 -13.05 -13.63 10.05
C HIS A 201 -12.26 -12.34 10.41
N TYR A 202 -12.29 -11.29 9.59
CA TYR A 202 -11.70 -9.96 9.87
C TYR A 202 -10.20 -9.94 10.30
N ARG A 203 -9.40 -10.96 9.96
CA ARG A 203 -7.92 -10.91 10.07
C ARG A 203 -7.25 -11.42 8.78
N PRO A 204 -7.35 -10.68 7.66
CA PRO A 204 -6.68 -11.05 6.42
C PRO A 204 -5.15 -10.94 6.57
N LEU A 205 -4.42 -11.93 6.04
CA LEU A 205 -2.96 -11.84 5.92
C LEU A 205 -2.58 -10.67 5.00
N GLN A 206 -2.08 -9.57 5.57
CA GLN A 206 -1.87 -8.34 4.82
C GLN A 206 -0.53 -8.34 4.07
N VAL A 207 -0.55 -8.81 2.82
CA VAL A 207 0.62 -8.72 1.92
C VAL A 207 0.92 -7.24 1.63
N GLY A 208 2.16 -6.85 1.88
CA GLY A 208 2.64 -5.49 1.70
C GLY A 208 2.66 -5.03 0.24
N SER A 209 2.56 -3.72 0.00
CA SER A 209 2.58 -3.15 -1.36
C SER A 209 3.87 -3.47 -2.13
N MET A 210 5.00 -3.65 -1.45
CA MET A 210 6.30 -3.99 -2.06
C MET A 210 6.33 -5.35 -2.77
N LEU A 211 5.38 -6.23 -2.41
CA LEU A 211 5.18 -7.53 -3.06
C LEU A 211 3.98 -7.52 -4.03
N LYS A 212 3.01 -6.60 -3.85
CA LYS A 212 1.85 -6.49 -4.75
C LYS A 212 2.20 -5.84 -6.08
N THR A 213 3.14 -4.89 -6.07
CA THR A 213 3.64 -4.19 -7.26
C THR A 213 5.13 -4.50 -7.47
N PRO A 214 5.49 -5.69 -7.99
CA PRO A 214 6.89 -6.04 -8.27
C PRO A 214 7.50 -5.23 -9.42
N LYS A 215 8.82 -5.28 -9.60
CA LYS A 215 9.50 -4.58 -10.70
C LYS A 215 9.26 -5.24 -12.06
N LEU A 216 9.07 -6.56 -12.09
CA LEU A 216 8.70 -7.31 -13.28
C LEU A 216 7.26 -7.82 -13.11
N PRO A 217 6.48 -7.94 -14.20
CA PRO A 217 5.08 -8.38 -14.14
C PRO A 217 4.97 -9.90 -13.92
N ILE A 218 5.54 -10.40 -12.82
CA ILE A 218 5.49 -11.80 -12.41
C ILE A 218 5.11 -11.85 -10.93
N TRP A 219 4.11 -12.66 -10.60
CA TRP A 219 3.61 -12.86 -9.25
C TRP A 219 3.52 -14.35 -8.89
N LEU A 220 3.97 -14.69 -7.69
CA LEU A 220 3.58 -15.91 -7.01
C LEU A 220 2.26 -15.65 -6.27
N CYS A 221 1.21 -16.40 -6.59
CA CYS A 221 -0.10 -16.26 -5.97
C CYS A 221 -0.37 -17.45 -5.05
N ASN A 222 -0.84 -17.21 -3.83
CA ASN A 222 -1.41 -18.22 -2.95
C ASN A 222 -2.93 -18.00 -2.89
N ILE A 223 -3.71 -18.89 -3.49
CA ILE A 223 -5.16 -18.83 -3.56
C ILE A 223 -5.72 -20.02 -2.78
N SER A 224 -6.22 -19.78 -1.58
CA SER A 224 -6.77 -20.78 -0.65
C SER A 224 -5.83 -21.97 -0.43
N GLY A 225 -4.54 -21.70 -0.25
CA GLY A 225 -3.50 -22.71 -0.05
C GLY A 225 -2.92 -23.30 -1.33
N ILE A 226 -3.41 -22.87 -2.51
CA ILE A 226 -2.93 -23.31 -3.81
C ILE A 226 -1.96 -22.26 -4.36
N TYR A 227 -0.70 -22.65 -4.53
CA TYR A 227 0.31 -21.80 -5.14
C TYR A 227 0.25 -21.87 -6.67
N THR A 228 0.20 -20.71 -7.31
CA THR A 228 0.15 -20.52 -8.76
C THR A 228 1.07 -19.37 -9.18
N VAL A 229 1.44 -19.32 -10.46
CA VAL A 229 2.26 -18.27 -11.06
C VAL A 229 1.42 -17.50 -12.06
N LEU A 230 1.38 -16.18 -11.89
CA LEU A 230 0.74 -15.24 -12.80
C LEU A 230 1.80 -14.34 -13.39
N PHE A 231 1.80 -14.14 -14.71
CA PHE A 231 2.81 -13.28 -15.34
C PHE A 231 2.33 -12.64 -16.64
N SER A 232 2.97 -11.53 -17.03
CA SER A 232 2.89 -10.95 -18.37
C SER A 232 4.23 -11.09 -19.07
N THR A 233 4.20 -11.25 -20.39
CA THR A 233 5.41 -11.22 -21.23
C THR A 233 5.87 -9.79 -21.54
N ASN A 234 5.00 -8.80 -21.34
CA ASN A 234 5.31 -7.39 -21.59
C ASN A 234 5.96 -6.77 -20.36
N ARG A 235 7.28 -6.52 -20.42
CA ARG A 235 8.07 -5.98 -19.31
C ARG A 235 7.55 -4.63 -18.80
N LEU A 236 6.96 -3.82 -19.68
CA LEU A 236 6.55 -2.45 -19.40
C LEU A 236 5.21 -2.34 -18.66
N LEU A 237 4.50 -3.47 -18.45
CA LEU A 237 3.16 -3.48 -17.85
C LEU A 237 3.07 -2.73 -16.51
N LEU A 238 4.13 -2.76 -15.69
CA LEU A 238 4.15 -2.14 -14.36
C LEU A 238 4.92 -0.81 -14.31
N SER A 239 5.39 -0.32 -15.45
CA SER A 239 6.19 0.90 -15.57
C SER A 239 5.68 1.90 -16.60
N ASP A 240 4.76 1.49 -17.49
CA ASP A 240 4.13 2.36 -18.50
C ASP A 240 2.60 2.31 -18.38
N TRP A 241 2.00 3.43 -18.00
CA TRP A 241 0.56 3.59 -17.83
C TRP A 241 -0.24 3.30 -19.11
N LYS A 242 0.35 3.47 -20.30
CA LYS A 242 -0.31 3.12 -21.58
C LYS A 242 -0.53 1.63 -21.72
N MET A 243 0.35 0.82 -21.12
CA MET A 243 0.29 -0.64 -21.15
C MET A 243 -0.72 -1.20 -20.13
N GLU A 244 -1.17 -0.39 -19.15
CA GLU A 244 -2.19 -0.78 -18.17
C GLU A 244 -3.60 -0.91 -18.77
N HIS A 245 -3.81 -0.43 -20.00
CA HIS A 245 -5.14 -0.42 -20.63
C HIS A 245 -5.46 -1.66 -21.45
N ILE A 246 -4.44 -2.33 -22.00
CA ILE A 246 -4.55 -3.55 -22.79
C ILE A 246 -3.29 -4.39 -22.59
N PHE A 247 -3.42 -5.52 -21.89
CA PHE A 247 -2.32 -6.42 -21.62
C PHE A 247 -2.77 -7.87 -21.53
N ASP A 248 -1.82 -8.76 -21.78
CA ASP A 248 -2.00 -10.21 -21.68
C ASP A 248 -1.42 -10.70 -20.35
N LEU A 249 -2.21 -11.52 -19.65
CA LEU A 249 -1.78 -12.25 -18.47
C LEU A 249 -1.85 -13.75 -18.70
N TYR A 250 -0.87 -14.45 -18.17
CA TYR A 250 -0.71 -15.90 -18.29
C TYR A 250 -0.68 -16.51 -16.91
N LEU A 251 -1.44 -17.60 -16.73
CA LEU A 251 -1.55 -18.32 -15.48
C LEU A 251 -1.06 -19.77 -15.63
N TYR A 252 -0.14 -20.14 -14.74
CA TYR A 252 0.32 -21.50 -14.57
C TYR A 252 0.14 -21.95 -13.12
N ASN A 253 -0.60 -23.02 -12.89
CA ASN A 253 -0.93 -23.51 -11.57
C ASN A 253 -0.09 -24.72 -11.13
N GLY A 254 0.71 -25.32 -12.01
CA GLY A 254 1.57 -26.45 -11.67
C GLY A 254 0.86 -27.78 -11.46
N GLN A 255 -0.47 -27.88 -11.62
CA GLN A 255 -1.17 -29.15 -11.48
C GLN A 255 -0.85 -30.09 -12.66
N PRO A 256 -0.72 -31.41 -12.42
CA PRO A 256 -0.49 -32.38 -13.49
C PRO A 256 -1.58 -32.41 -14.57
N SER A 257 -2.78 -31.92 -14.26
CA SER A 257 -3.91 -31.79 -15.19
C SER A 257 -3.76 -30.61 -16.15
N GLN A 258 -2.94 -29.59 -15.83
CA GLN A 258 -2.73 -28.45 -16.70
C GLN A 258 -1.75 -28.85 -17.82
N LYS A 259 -2.24 -28.85 -19.07
CA LYS A 259 -1.43 -29.20 -20.26
C LYS A 259 -0.93 -27.99 -21.05
N LYS A 260 -1.49 -26.81 -20.81
CA LYS A 260 -1.15 -25.54 -21.47
C LYS A 260 -1.25 -24.37 -20.49
N THR A 261 -0.45 -23.34 -20.73
CA THR A 261 -0.55 -22.06 -20.01
C THR A 261 -1.91 -21.44 -20.27
N VAL A 262 -2.62 -21.02 -19.23
CA VAL A 262 -3.91 -20.36 -19.38
C VAL A 262 -3.67 -18.91 -19.74
N HIS A 263 -4.19 -18.47 -20.88
CA HIS A 263 -4.18 -17.06 -21.29
C HIS A 263 -5.46 -16.39 -20.79
N LEU A 264 -5.30 -15.34 -19.98
CA LEU A 264 -6.39 -14.51 -19.49
C LEU A 264 -6.56 -13.35 -20.47
N THR A 265 -7.71 -13.29 -21.12
CA THR A 265 -7.99 -12.47 -22.32
C THR A 265 -7.72 -10.98 -22.11
N ARG A 266 -7.11 -10.36 -23.14
CA ARG A 266 -7.00 -8.93 -23.46
C ARG A 266 -8.00 -8.04 -22.69
N PHE A 267 -7.57 -7.51 -21.54
CA PHE A 267 -8.39 -6.56 -20.79
C PHE A 267 -8.52 -5.27 -21.61
N ARG A 268 -9.75 -4.83 -21.91
CA ARG A 268 -10.06 -3.52 -22.54
C ARG A 268 -10.99 -2.78 -21.59
N LYS A 269 -10.74 -1.50 -21.32
CA LYS A 269 -11.71 -0.65 -20.60
C LYS A 269 -12.97 -0.53 -21.47
N VAL A 270 -14.10 -1.09 -21.04
CA VAL A 270 -15.41 -0.94 -21.72
C VAL A 270 -15.96 0.45 -21.39
N SER A 271 -16.32 1.22 -22.42
CA SER A 271 -17.00 2.51 -22.32
C SER A 271 -18.49 2.32 -22.60
N TYR A 272 -19.37 2.58 -21.62
CA TYR A 272 -20.82 2.47 -21.78
C TYR A 272 -21.41 3.64 -22.59
N LEU A 273 -22.28 3.30 -23.55
CA LEU A 273 -23.25 4.18 -24.20
C LEU A 273 -24.56 4.21 -23.41
N ASN A 274 -25.20 5.37 -23.36
CA ASN A 274 -26.47 5.64 -22.68
C ASN A 274 -27.63 4.75 -23.16
N GLY A 275 -28.41 4.25 -22.20
CA GLY A 275 -29.84 3.94 -22.39
C GLY A 275 -30.24 2.47 -22.28
N GLY A 276 -30.92 2.13 -21.17
CA GLY A 276 -31.97 1.12 -21.14
C GLY A 276 -31.60 -0.36 -20.98
N ALA A 277 -32.16 -0.95 -19.92
CA ALA A 277 -32.41 -2.37 -19.67
C ALA A 277 -31.27 -3.28 -19.19
N MET A 278 -31.65 -4.07 -18.18
CA MET A 278 -30.93 -5.07 -17.39
C MET A 278 -29.89 -5.90 -18.15
N GLY A 279 -28.67 -5.90 -17.62
CA GLY A 279 -27.61 -6.87 -17.92
C GLY A 279 -26.46 -6.67 -16.93
N PHE A 280 -26.13 -7.70 -16.15
CA PHE A 280 -25.04 -7.71 -15.18
C PHE A 280 -23.70 -7.40 -15.85
N GLU A 281 -22.94 -6.40 -15.36
CA GLU A 281 -21.49 -6.27 -15.59
C GLU A 281 -20.86 -5.29 -14.59
N GLY A 282 -19.92 -5.78 -13.76
CA GLY A 282 -19.14 -5.02 -12.79
C GLY A 282 -17.68 -4.86 -13.21
N GLU A 283 -17.07 -3.73 -12.86
CA GLU A 283 -15.72 -3.25 -13.22
C GLU A 283 -14.61 -3.97 -12.40
N TRP A 284 -13.48 -4.39 -13.01
CA TRP A 284 -12.38 -5.12 -12.33
C TRP A 284 -11.00 -4.40 -12.48
N SER A 285 -10.24 -4.24 -11.39
CA SER A 285 -8.79 -3.86 -11.39
C SER A 285 -7.88 -5.08 -11.62
N ALA A 286 -6.57 -4.93 -11.87
CA ALA A 286 -5.66 -6.07 -12.04
C ALA A 286 -5.66 -7.05 -10.84
N ALA A 287 -5.85 -6.56 -9.61
CA ALA A 287 -6.04 -7.40 -8.43
C ALA A 287 -7.42 -8.08 -8.39
N ALA A 288 -8.40 -7.51 -9.07
CA ALA A 288 -9.74 -8.05 -9.21
C ALA A 288 -9.83 -9.04 -10.39
N ALA A 289 -9.02 -8.87 -11.45
CA ALA A 289 -8.75 -9.88 -12.47
C ALA A 289 -8.04 -11.12 -11.89
N VAL A 290 -7.16 -10.93 -10.90
CA VAL A 290 -6.52 -12.02 -10.12
C VAL A 290 -7.54 -12.84 -9.32
N VAL A 291 -8.60 -12.20 -8.80
CA VAL A 291 -9.70 -12.88 -8.07
C VAL A 291 -10.69 -13.53 -9.05
N SER A 292 -11.00 -12.87 -10.18
CA SER A 292 -11.91 -13.38 -11.22
C SER A 292 -11.34 -14.51 -12.07
N ALA A 293 -10.01 -14.58 -12.21
CA ALA A 293 -9.32 -15.71 -12.85
C ALA A 293 -9.38 -17.01 -12.01
N GLY A 294 -9.91 -16.93 -10.79
CA GLY A 294 -9.87 -17.98 -9.78
C GLY A 294 -11.07 -18.93 -9.71
N ILE A 295 -12.33 -18.50 -9.90
CA ILE A 295 -13.55 -19.37 -9.90
C ILE A 295 -14.77 -18.55 -10.35
N ALA A 296 -15.66 -19.17 -11.12
CA ALA A 296 -16.96 -18.63 -11.49
C ALA A 296 -18.00 -18.65 -10.32
N ILE A 297 -18.84 -17.60 -10.28
CA ILE A 297 -20.16 -17.39 -9.62
C ILE A 297 -20.22 -17.19 -8.08
N PRO A 298 -21.30 -16.56 -7.53
CA PRO A 298 -21.47 -15.12 -7.29
C PRO A 298 -21.60 -14.77 -5.79
N TYR A 299 -21.27 -13.55 -5.37
CA TYR A 299 -22.01 -12.73 -4.39
C TYR A 299 -21.25 -11.40 -4.18
N GLU A 300 -22.01 -10.33 -3.99
CA GLU A 300 -21.58 -8.92 -4.01
C GLU A 300 -20.52 -8.56 -2.93
N PRO A 301 -19.50 -7.75 -3.26
CA PRO A 301 -18.68 -7.08 -2.26
C PRO A 301 -19.27 -5.70 -1.88
N PRO A 302 -19.14 -5.29 -0.62
CA PRO A 302 -19.65 -4.02 -0.10
C PRO A 302 -18.94 -2.80 -0.72
N ASN A 303 -19.74 -1.75 -0.89
CA ASN A 303 -19.43 -0.47 -1.54
C ASN A 303 -18.18 0.23 -0.98
N TYR A 304 -17.09 0.30 -1.77
CA TYR A 304 -16.06 1.33 -1.56
C TYR A 304 -15.24 1.68 -2.80
N TRP A 305 -15.71 1.48 -4.04
CA TRP A 305 -14.93 1.91 -5.21
C TRP A 305 -15.86 2.26 -6.38
N ARG A 306 -16.34 3.50 -6.48
CA ARG A 306 -16.92 4.01 -7.73
C ARG A 306 -16.68 5.51 -7.95
N LYS A 307 -16.32 5.76 -9.23
CA LYS A 307 -16.49 6.97 -10.06
C LYS A 307 -15.47 8.11 -9.98
N THR A 308 -14.49 8.04 -10.88
CA THR A 308 -14.08 9.20 -11.70
C THR A 308 -14.56 8.97 -13.13
N GLN A 309 -15.61 9.69 -13.53
CA GLN A 309 -16.08 9.76 -14.91
C GLN A 309 -15.86 11.19 -15.41
N PHE A 310 -15.05 11.32 -16.46
CA PHE A 310 -14.82 12.56 -17.20
C PHE A 310 -16.11 12.98 -17.92
N LEU A 311 -16.57 14.21 -17.68
CA LEU A 311 -17.49 14.90 -18.58
C LEU A 311 -16.68 15.64 -19.63
N LEU A 312 -17.01 15.38 -20.90
CA LEU A 312 -16.63 16.21 -22.03
C LEU A 312 -17.37 17.55 -21.95
N SER A 313 -16.64 18.64 -22.00
CA SER A 313 -17.18 19.93 -22.46
C SER A 313 -16.16 20.61 -23.35
N GLY A 314 -16.65 21.10 -24.49
CA GLY A 314 -15.91 21.87 -25.49
C GLY A 314 -15.44 23.25 -25.01
N PRO A 315 -14.96 24.10 -25.94
CA PRO A 315 -13.76 24.89 -25.77
C PRO A 315 -14.00 26.22 -25.03
N GLY A 316 -13.02 26.62 -24.19
CA GLY A 316 -12.96 27.97 -23.64
C GLY A 316 -11.74 28.22 -22.76
N GLY A 317 -10.73 28.91 -23.31
CA GLY A 317 -9.92 29.90 -22.58
C GLY A 317 -8.71 29.45 -21.75
N GLY A 318 -7.54 29.34 -22.42
CA GLY A 318 -6.25 29.92 -22.01
C GLY A 318 -5.63 29.60 -20.63
N GLY A 319 -4.56 28.80 -20.64
CA GLY A 319 -3.55 28.73 -19.56
C GLY A 319 -2.72 27.45 -19.65
N GLY A 320 -1.48 27.53 -20.11
CA GLY A 320 -0.69 26.39 -20.60
C GLY A 320 -0.31 25.34 -19.54
N GLY A 321 -0.67 24.08 -19.82
CA GLY A 321 -0.13 22.87 -19.20
C GLY A 321 -0.28 21.72 -20.20
N GLY A 322 0.74 21.50 -21.04
CA GLY A 322 0.76 20.42 -22.02
C GLY A 322 0.95 19.04 -21.35
N PRO A 323 0.60 17.93 -22.04
CA PRO A 323 0.83 16.59 -21.54
C PRO A 323 2.34 16.32 -21.37
N VAL A 324 2.71 15.76 -20.22
CA VAL A 324 4.08 15.45 -19.81
C VAL A 324 4.73 14.46 -20.79
N SER A 325 5.93 14.78 -21.27
CA SER A 325 6.68 13.95 -22.22
C SER A 325 7.27 12.69 -21.53
N PRO A 326 7.49 11.57 -22.25
CA PRO A 326 8.01 10.31 -21.69
C PRO A 326 9.37 10.43 -20.97
N GLN A 327 10.20 11.39 -21.36
CA GLN A 327 11.53 11.64 -20.77
C GLN A 327 11.47 12.20 -19.34
N HIS A 328 10.33 12.79 -18.94
CA HIS A 328 10.19 13.49 -17.68
C HIS A 328 9.86 12.55 -16.49
N HIS A 329 9.24 11.40 -16.76
CA HIS A 329 8.96 10.37 -15.74
C HIS A 329 10.25 9.65 -15.31
N GLU A 330 11.14 9.35 -16.26
CA GLU A 330 12.43 8.72 -15.95
C GLU A 330 13.27 9.58 -15.00
N LEU A 331 13.29 10.90 -15.22
CA LEU A 331 14.05 11.84 -14.39
C LEU A 331 13.47 12.03 -12.99
N THR A 332 12.14 12.04 -12.82
CA THR A 332 11.50 12.21 -11.50
C THR A 332 11.68 10.98 -10.61
N SER A 333 11.74 9.77 -11.17
CA SER A 333 12.00 8.53 -10.42
C SER A 333 13.36 8.51 -9.70
N LEU A 334 14.35 9.25 -10.23
CA LEU A 334 15.68 9.38 -9.62
C LEU A 334 15.66 10.13 -8.28
N PHE A 335 14.57 10.86 -8.02
CA PHE A 335 14.37 11.62 -6.79
C PHE A 335 13.53 10.85 -5.76
N GLU A 336 13.26 9.55 -5.90
CA GLU A 336 12.44 8.85 -4.90
C GLU A 336 13.20 8.54 -3.62
N CYS A 337 12.60 8.85 -2.47
CA CYS A 337 13.17 8.49 -1.18
C CYS A 337 12.89 7.02 -0.87
N PRO A 338 13.91 6.19 -0.56
CA PRO A 338 13.72 4.76 -0.28
C PRO A 338 12.99 4.45 1.05
N VAL A 339 12.61 5.49 1.80
CA VAL A 339 12.03 5.35 3.15
C VAL A 339 10.56 5.75 3.15
N CYS A 340 10.25 6.96 2.66
CA CYS A 340 8.88 7.46 2.62
C CYS A 340 8.23 7.35 1.24
N PHE A 341 9.00 7.02 0.20
CA PHE A 341 8.55 6.92 -1.20
C PHE A 341 7.97 8.23 -1.77
N ASP A 342 8.27 9.34 -1.12
CA ASP A 342 8.03 10.69 -1.63
C ASP A 342 9.29 11.20 -2.34
N TYR A 343 9.16 12.27 -3.11
CA TYR A 343 10.28 12.89 -3.79
C TYR A 343 11.24 13.56 -2.79
N VAL A 344 12.52 13.29 -2.96
CA VAL A 344 13.65 13.92 -2.27
C VAL A 344 13.80 15.32 -2.85
N LEU A 345 13.06 16.26 -2.27
CA LEU A 345 13.14 17.68 -2.60
C LEU A 345 14.29 18.36 -1.82
N PRO A 346 14.82 19.50 -2.32
CA PRO A 346 15.81 20.29 -1.60
C PRO A 346 15.40 20.61 -0.15
N PRO A 347 16.30 20.46 0.84
CA PRO A 347 17.68 20.01 0.72
C PRO A 347 17.78 18.50 0.44
N ILE A 348 18.49 18.14 -0.64
CA ILE A 348 18.66 16.75 -1.08
C ILE A 348 19.87 16.17 -0.40
N LEU A 349 19.68 15.10 0.38
CA LEU A 349 20.75 14.51 1.19
C LEU A 349 21.20 13.19 0.58
N GLN A 350 22.49 12.89 0.69
CA GLN A 350 23.07 11.66 0.18
C GLN A 350 24.01 11.00 1.20
N CYS A 351 24.18 9.68 1.05
CA CYS A 351 25.28 8.97 1.70
C CYS A 351 26.59 9.12 0.91
N GLN A 352 27.71 8.66 1.48
CA GLN A 352 29.02 8.67 0.80
C GLN A 352 29.02 7.90 -0.53
N ALA A 353 28.12 6.93 -0.70
CA ALA A 353 27.97 6.14 -1.92
C ALA A 353 26.95 6.73 -2.92
N GLY A 354 26.41 7.93 -2.67
CA GLY A 354 25.55 8.65 -3.62
C GLY A 354 24.05 8.37 -3.54
N HIS A 355 23.58 7.46 -2.67
CA HIS A 355 22.13 7.22 -2.50
C HIS A 355 21.42 8.38 -1.80
N LEU A 356 20.29 8.80 -2.37
CA LEU A 356 19.50 9.93 -1.89
C LEU A 356 18.52 9.54 -0.77
N VAL A 357 18.32 10.46 0.18
CA VAL A 357 17.31 10.37 1.26
C VAL A 357 16.73 11.75 1.50
N CYS A 358 15.42 11.86 1.74
CA CYS A 358 14.79 13.15 2.05
C CYS A 358 15.19 13.65 3.44
N ASN A 359 15.09 14.97 3.63
CA ASN A 359 15.46 15.62 4.88
C ASN A 359 14.71 15.05 6.10
N GLN A 360 13.40 14.80 5.95
CA GLN A 360 12.56 14.26 7.03
C GLN A 360 12.98 12.85 7.46
N CYS A 361 13.32 11.98 6.50
CA CYS A 361 13.77 10.62 6.79
C CYS A 361 15.20 10.60 7.33
N ARG A 362 16.09 11.47 6.83
CA ARG A 362 17.47 11.55 7.31
C ARG A 362 17.56 11.81 8.81
N GLN A 363 16.69 12.65 9.37
CA GLN A 363 16.68 12.96 10.81
C GLN A 363 16.42 11.73 11.68
N LYS A 364 15.74 10.71 11.14
CA LYS A 364 15.37 9.47 11.84
C LYS A 364 16.36 8.33 11.61
N LEU A 365 17.43 8.57 10.85
CA LEU A 365 18.35 7.53 10.36
C LEU A 365 19.80 7.85 10.70
N SER A 366 20.54 6.85 11.17
CA SER A 366 22.00 6.91 11.36
C SER A 366 22.77 6.33 10.17
N CYS A 367 22.17 5.40 9.43
CA CYS A 367 22.77 4.69 8.31
C CYS A 367 21.89 4.74 7.05
N CYS A 368 22.51 4.66 5.88
CA CYS A 368 21.82 4.71 4.60
C CYS A 368 20.89 3.49 4.46
N PRO A 369 19.60 3.66 4.14
CA PRO A 369 18.67 2.54 4.00
C PRO A 369 19.04 1.61 2.81
N THR A 370 19.76 2.15 1.82
CA THR A 370 20.15 1.41 0.61
C THR A 370 21.45 0.64 0.80
N CYS A 371 22.54 1.30 1.23
CA CYS A 371 23.87 0.68 1.32
C CYS A 371 24.38 0.47 2.75
N ARG A 372 23.62 0.87 3.78
CA ARG A 372 24.00 0.86 5.20
C ARG A 372 25.26 1.67 5.56
N GLY A 373 25.82 2.43 4.63
CA GLY A 373 26.91 3.37 4.90
C GLY A 373 26.50 4.45 5.89
N SER A 374 27.48 5.03 6.60
CA SER A 374 27.23 6.15 7.51
C SER A 374 26.53 7.30 6.77
N LEU A 375 25.45 7.84 7.35
CA LEU A 375 24.84 9.08 6.87
C LEU A 375 25.45 10.31 7.56
N THR A 376 26.44 10.11 8.43
CA THR A 376 27.18 11.16 9.14
C THR A 376 28.60 11.26 8.54
N PRO A 377 29.06 12.45 8.13
CA PRO A 377 28.36 13.75 8.18
C PRO A 377 27.17 13.82 7.21
N SER A 378 26.24 14.75 7.44
CA SER A 378 25.09 14.97 6.54
C SER A 378 25.57 15.65 5.25
N ILE A 379 25.64 14.90 4.15
CA ILE A 379 26.13 15.39 2.87
C ILE A 379 24.95 15.86 2.02
N ARG A 380 24.95 17.14 1.63
CA ARG A 380 23.99 17.68 0.64
C ARG A 380 24.48 17.40 -0.77
N ASN A 381 23.55 17.02 -1.65
CA ASN A 381 23.83 16.84 -3.07
C ASN A 381 23.41 18.10 -3.84
N LEU A 382 24.28 19.11 -3.85
CA LEU A 382 24.03 20.40 -4.53
C LEU A 382 23.80 20.24 -6.04
N ALA A 383 24.39 19.23 -6.67
CA ALA A 383 24.18 18.95 -8.09
C ALA A 383 22.73 18.50 -8.33
N MET A 384 22.23 17.54 -7.53
CA MET A 384 20.85 17.10 -7.63
C MET A 384 19.85 18.18 -7.23
N GLU A 385 20.21 19.10 -6.32
CA GLU A 385 19.36 20.27 -6.02
C GLU A 385 19.22 21.21 -7.24
N LYS A 386 20.31 21.43 -7.99
CA LYS A 386 20.26 22.17 -9.25
C LYS A 386 19.41 21.46 -10.31
N VAL A 387 19.52 20.13 -10.42
CA VAL A 387 18.67 19.34 -11.32
C VAL A 387 17.20 19.43 -10.91
N ALA A 388 16.89 19.29 -9.62
CA ALA A 388 15.53 19.42 -9.09
C ALA A 388 14.92 20.82 -9.31
N SER A 389 15.73 21.84 -9.54
CA SER A 389 15.24 23.18 -9.88
C SER A 389 14.71 23.26 -11.33
N ALA A 390 15.17 22.38 -12.22
CA ALA A 390 14.76 22.31 -13.62
C ALA A 390 13.68 21.24 -13.90
N VAL A 391 13.33 20.43 -12.89
CA VAL A 391 12.35 19.33 -13.02
C VAL A 391 11.04 19.72 -12.34
N LEU A 392 9.91 19.34 -12.95
CA LEU A 392 8.60 19.43 -12.33
C LEU A 392 8.28 18.10 -11.63
N PHE A 393 7.71 18.16 -10.43
CA PHE A 393 7.34 16.99 -9.66
C PHE A 393 5.82 16.87 -9.61
N PRO A 394 5.24 15.69 -9.88
CA PRO A 394 3.80 15.50 -9.73
C PRO A 394 3.40 15.66 -8.26
N CYS A 395 2.21 16.20 -8.02
CA CYS A 395 1.60 16.28 -6.69
C CYS A 395 1.55 14.88 -6.04
N LYS A 396 1.77 14.77 -4.72
CA LYS A 396 1.68 13.48 -4.01
C LYS A 396 0.28 12.83 -4.10
N TYR A 397 -0.74 13.63 -4.42
CA TYR A 397 -2.11 13.21 -4.65
C TYR A 397 -2.41 12.93 -6.14
N ALA A 398 -1.38 12.74 -6.97
CA ALA A 398 -1.58 12.38 -8.37
C ALA A 398 -2.33 11.05 -8.53
N THR A 399 -2.11 10.12 -7.60
CA THR A 399 -2.81 8.83 -7.56
C THR A 399 -4.29 8.97 -7.19
N THR A 400 -4.69 10.04 -6.51
CA THR A 400 -6.09 10.34 -6.15
C THR A 400 -6.77 11.33 -7.11
N GLY A 401 -6.05 11.81 -8.13
CA GLY A 401 -6.63 12.55 -9.26
C GLY A 401 -5.98 13.90 -9.57
N CYS A 402 -4.99 14.35 -8.80
CA CYS A 402 -4.32 15.62 -9.07
C CYS A 402 -3.38 15.52 -10.29
N SER A 403 -3.67 16.24 -11.37
CA SER A 403 -2.83 16.25 -12.57
C SER A 403 -1.69 17.27 -12.53
N LEU A 404 -1.57 18.07 -11.46
CA LEU A 404 -0.59 19.14 -11.39
C LEU A 404 0.83 18.60 -11.17
N THR A 405 1.75 19.14 -11.96
CA THR A 405 3.19 18.96 -11.82
C THR A 405 3.81 20.32 -11.57
N LEU A 406 4.63 20.43 -10.51
CA LEU A 406 5.01 21.72 -9.91
C LEU A 406 6.51 21.74 -9.62
N HIS A 407 7.11 22.92 -9.58
CA HIS A 407 8.47 23.05 -9.07
C HIS A 407 8.53 22.69 -7.58
N HIS A 408 9.69 22.21 -7.13
CA HIS A 408 9.87 21.81 -5.73
C HIS A 408 9.59 22.95 -4.72
N THR A 409 9.66 24.21 -5.14
CA THR A 409 9.34 25.40 -4.34
C THR A 409 7.84 25.59 -4.14
N GLU A 410 7.03 25.24 -5.13
CA GLU A 410 5.57 25.47 -5.14
C GLU A 410 4.77 24.25 -4.68
N LYS A 411 5.37 23.06 -4.82
CA LYS A 411 4.74 21.77 -4.51
C LYS A 411 4.22 21.66 -3.07
N PRO A 412 4.96 22.07 -2.00
CA PRO A 412 4.45 21.97 -0.64
C PRO A 412 3.19 22.80 -0.41
N GLU A 413 3.20 24.06 -0.87
CA GLU A 413 2.06 24.98 -0.72
C GLU A 413 0.82 24.44 -1.45
N HIS A 414 1.00 23.93 -2.67
CA HIS A 414 -0.08 23.27 -3.39
C HIS A 414 -0.63 22.06 -2.64
N GLU A 415 0.23 21.17 -2.13
CA GLU A 415 -0.21 19.94 -1.47
C GLU A 415 -0.98 20.18 -0.17
N ASP A 416 -0.77 21.31 0.50
CA ASP A 416 -1.55 21.67 1.68
C ASP A 416 -3.00 22.03 1.32
N ILE A 417 -3.20 22.62 0.14
CA ILE A 417 -4.50 23.11 -0.36
C ILE A 417 -5.12 22.24 -1.47
N CYS A 418 -4.47 21.16 -1.88
CA CYS A 418 -4.87 20.32 -3.01
C CYS A 418 -6.23 19.67 -2.77
N GLU A 419 -7.16 19.82 -3.72
CA GLU A 419 -8.54 19.28 -3.62
C GLU A 419 -8.61 17.74 -3.63
N TYR A 420 -7.57 17.08 -4.13
CA TYR A 420 -7.46 15.61 -4.20
C TYR A 420 -6.84 15.01 -2.94
N ARG A 421 -6.51 15.84 -1.95
CA ARG A 421 -5.99 15.40 -0.66
C ARG A 421 -7.06 14.58 0.09
N PRO A 422 -6.70 13.43 0.70
CA PRO A 422 -7.63 12.69 1.54
C PRO A 422 -8.10 13.51 2.74
N TYR A 423 -9.38 13.38 3.08
CA TYR A 423 -9.98 14.01 4.25
C TYR A 423 -9.46 13.30 5.50
N SER A 424 -9.00 14.06 6.48
CA SER A 424 -8.71 13.56 7.82
C SER A 424 -9.99 13.55 8.66
N CYS A 425 -10.02 12.77 9.74
CA CYS A 425 -11.14 12.81 10.67
C CYS A 425 -11.41 14.26 11.13
N PRO A 426 -12.63 14.81 10.95
CA PRO A 426 -12.93 16.19 11.30
C PRO A 426 -13.20 16.39 12.80
N CYS A 427 -13.23 15.32 13.60
CA CYS A 427 -13.51 15.41 15.03
C CYS A 427 -12.34 16.09 15.78
N PRO A 428 -12.56 17.25 16.45
CA PRO A 428 -11.55 17.89 17.29
C PRO A 428 -11.18 17.00 18.49
N GLY A 429 -9.97 17.21 19.02
CA GLY A 429 -9.47 16.54 20.23
C GLY A 429 -9.23 15.02 20.13
N ALA A 430 -9.68 14.35 19.08
CA ALA A 430 -9.56 12.91 18.94
C ALA A 430 -8.14 12.50 18.51
N SER A 431 -7.56 11.48 19.16
CA SER A 431 -6.37 10.78 18.68
C SER A 431 -6.61 9.95 17.40
N CYS A 432 -7.68 10.28 16.65
CA CYS A 432 -8.12 9.58 15.47
C CYS A 432 -7.24 9.93 14.28
N LYS A 433 -6.51 8.92 13.77
CA LYS A 433 -5.61 9.06 12.62
C LYS A 433 -6.27 8.64 11.30
N TRP A 434 -7.60 8.57 11.28
CA TRP A 434 -8.32 8.14 10.09
C TRP A 434 -8.17 9.15 8.95
N GLN A 435 -7.99 8.63 7.74
CA GLN A 435 -7.98 9.39 6.50
C GLN A 435 -8.75 8.62 5.42
N GLY A 436 -9.48 9.32 4.56
CA GLY A 436 -10.28 8.69 3.51
C GLY A 436 -10.87 9.67 2.49
N SER A 437 -11.76 9.17 1.64
CA SER A 437 -12.53 10.00 0.71
C SER A 437 -13.65 10.73 1.45
N LEU A 438 -14.19 11.80 0.84
CA LEU A 438 -15.31 12.57 1.41
C LEU A 438 -16.52 11.68 1.73
N GLU A 439 -16.86 10.75 0.83
CA GLU A 439 -17.99 9.81 0.99
C GLU A 439 -17.83 8.90 2.21
N ALA A 440 -16.59 8.63 2.60
CA ALA A 440 -16.26 7.76 3.72
C ALA A 440 -16.36 8.46 5.09
N VAL A 441 -16.37 9.80 5.11
CA VAL A 441 -16.30 10.59 6.35
C VAL A 441 -17.50 10.33 7.26
N MET A 442 -18.73 10.38 6.72
CA MET A 442 -19.93 10.14 7.52
C MET A 442 -19.98 8.73 8.09
N SER A 443 -19.62 7.73 7.26
CA SER A 443 -19.52 6.34 7.72
C SER A 443 -18.51 6.22 8.85
N HIS A 444 -17.32 6.82 8.69
CA HIS A 444 -16.31 6.83 9.75
C HIS A 444 -16.83 7.46 11.05
N LEU A 445 -17.44 8.65 11.00
CA LEU A 445 -17.96 9.34 12.18
C LEU A 445 -19.02 8.50 12.92
N MET A 446 -19.98 7.90 12.20
CA MET A 446 -21.01 7.06 12.81
C MET A 446 -20.45 5.81 13.51
N HIS A 447 -19.40 5.20 12.97
CA HIS A 447 -18.84 3.96 13.51
C HIS A 447 -17.79 4.19 14.61
N ALA A 448 -16.88 5.15 14.40
CA ALA A 448 -15.76 5.40 15.29
C ALA A 448 -16.06 6.45 16.38
N HIS A 449 -17.04 7.34 16.14
CA HIS A 449 -17.39 8.44 17.05
C HIS A 449 -18.87 8.39 17.44
N LYS A 450 -19.30 7.27 18.03
CA LYS A 450 -20.70 6.98 18.40
C LYS A 450 -21.33 7.99 19.36
N SER A 451 -20.53 8.78 20.07
CA SER A 451 -20.99 9.83 20.98
C SER A 451 -21.50 11.07 20.24
N ILE A 452 -21.20 11.22 18.94
CA ILE A 452 -21.64 12.38 18.18
C ILE A 452 -23.12 12.23 17.82
N THR A 453 -23.96 13.04 18.43
CA THR A 453 -25.39 13.12 18.15
C THR A 453 -25.66 13.83 16.82
N THR A 454 -26.62 13.33 16.04
CA THR A 454 -27.08 13.96 14.79
C THR A 454 -28.51 14.48 14.94
N LEU A 455 -28.73 15.76 14.68
CA LEU A 455 -30.06 16.40 14.65
C LEU A 455 -30.46 16.73 13.20
N GLN A 456 -31.76 16.64 12.92
CA GLN A 456 -32.33 16.97 11.61
C GLN A 456 -33.03 18.33 11.67
N GLY A 457 -32.90 19.12 10.61
CA GLY A 457 -33.56 20.43 10.49
C GLY A 457 -32.58 21.57 10.22
N GLU A 458 -33.08 22.62 9.58
CA GLU A 458 -32.31 23.83 9.27
C GLU A 458 -32.09 24.74 10.48
N ASP A 459 -32.97 24.67 11.47
CA ASP A 459 -32.90 25.43 12.73
C ASP A 459 -32.94 24.47 13.91
N ILE A 460 -31.85 24.42 14.69
CA ILE A 460 -31.68 23.53 15.84
C ILE A 460 -31.06 24.28 17.03
N VAL A 461 -31.09 23.64 18.19
CA VAL A 461 -30.37 24.11 19.38
C VAL A 461 -29.23 23.14 19.69
N PHE A 462 -28.00 23.61 19.61
CA PHE A 462 -26.81 22.91 20.05
C PHE A 462 -26.59 23.19 21.54
N LEU A 463 -26.80 22.18 22.38
CA LEU A 463 -26.64 22.28 23.83
C LEU A 463 -25.25 21.77 24.25
N ALA A 464 -24.36 22.68 24.66
CA ALA A 464 -23.09 22.33 25.27
C ALA A 464 -23.28 22.18 26.79
N THR A 465 -23.18 20.94 27.29
CA THR A 465 -23.38 20.63 28.71
C THR A 465 -22.09 20.83 29.52
N ASP A 466 -22.22 21.27 30.76
CA ASP A 466 -21.11 21.42 31.70
C ASP A 466 -19.94 22.28 31.18
N ILE A 467 -20.21 23.47 30.65
CA ILE A 467 -19.20 24.39 30.08
C ILE A 467 -18.12 24.84 31.09
N ASN A 468 -18.38 24.63 32.37
CA ASN A 468 -17.52 25.01 33.50
C ASN A 468 -16.45 23.94 33.82
N LEU A 469 -16.44 22.80 33.12
CA LEU A 469 -15.41 21.78 33.33
C LEU A 469 -14.00 22.39 33.16
N PRO A 470 -13.06 22.07 34.07
CA PRO A 470 -11.71 22.61 34.00
C PRO A 470 -10.93 22.02 32.82
N GLY A 471 -10.05 22.84 32.24
CA GLY A 471 -9.20 22.45 31.11
C GLY A 471 -9.85 22.64 29.74
N ALA A 472 -9.18 22.12 28.71
CA ALA A 472 -9.65 22.13 27.34
C ALA A 472 -10.71 21.05 27.12
N VAL A 473 -11.86 21.44 26.59
CA VAL A 473 -13.01 20.56 26.33
C VAL A 473 -13.64 20.95 25.00
N ASP A 474 -13.98 19.93 24.20
CA ASP A 474 -14.62 20.09 22.90
C ASP A 474 -16.02 19.49 22.93
N TRP A 475 -17.00 20.26 22.46
CA TRP A 475 -18.35 19.76 22.18
C TRP A 475 -18.53 19.68 20.67
N VAL A 476 -19.05 18.53 20.22
CA VAL A 476 -19.24 18.24 18.80
C VAL A 476 -20.65 17.71 18.58
N MET A 477 -21.34 18.25 17.58
CA MET A 477 -22.66 17.80 17.17
C MET A 477 -22.76 17.80 15.64
N MET A 478 -23.60 16.93 15.09
CA MET A 478 -23.94 16.93 13.67
C MET A 478 -25.34 17.50 13.45
N GLN A 479 -25.46 18.38 12.47
CA GLN A 479 -26.73 18.87 11.93
C GLN A 479 -26.89 18.38 10.49
N SER A 480 -28.10 17.96 10.15
CA SER A 480 -28.43 17.42 8.83
C SER A 480 -29.60 18.20 8.24
N CYS A 481 -29.35 18.88 7.12
CA CYS A 481 -30.32 19.69 6.39
C CYS A 481 -29.88 19.88 4.94
N PHE A 482 -30.83 20.19 4.03
CA PHE A 482 -30.57 20.37 2.60
C PHE A 482 -29.83 19.20 1.91
N GLY A 483 -29.93 17.97 2.44
CA GLY A 483 -29.19 16.80 1.94
C GLY A 483 -27.69 16.80 2.27
N HIS A 484 -27.24 17.68 3.15
CA HIS A 484 -25.85 17.81 3.59
C HIS A 484 -25.74 17.65 5.12
N HIS A 485 -24.51 17.39 5.58
CA HIS A 485 -24.18 17.25 6.98
C HIS A 485 -23.20 18.35 7.41
N PHE A 486 -23.54 19.04 8.49
CA PHE A 486 -22.78 20.13 9.07
C PHE A 486 -22.28 19.71 10.45
N MET A 487 -20.98 19.81 10.69
CA MET A 487 -20.36 19.57 11.98
C MET A 487 -20.26 20.88 12.75
N LEU A 488 -20.86 20.88 13.92
CA LEU A 488 -20.83 21.96 14.89
C LEU A 488 -19.75 21.67 15.90
N VAL A 489 -18.86 22.63 16.10
CA VAL A 489 -17.76 22.53 17.06
C VAL A 489 -17.83 23.72 17.99
N LEU A 490 -17.84 23.46 19.29
CA LEU A 490 -17.52 24.42 20.34
C LEU A 490 -16.24 23.94 21.03
N GLU A 491 -15.14 24.66 20.83
CA GLU A 491 -13.85 24.35 21.43
C GLU A 491 -13.55 25.36 22.55
N LYS A 492 -13.20 24.85 23.72
CA LYS A 492 -12.75 25.65 24.87
C LYS A 492 -11.24 25.56 24.98
N GLN A 493 -10.55 26.68 24.77
CA GLN A 493 -9.10 26.78 24.94
C GLN A 493 -8.75 27.59 26.19
N GLU A 494 -7.67 27.17 26.86
CA GLU A 494 -7.06 27.92 27.95
C GLU A 494 -5.91 28.78 27.39
N LYS A 495 -6.03 30.10 27.50
CA LYS A 495 -4.97 31.05 27.16
C LYS A 495 -4.06 31.29 28.38
N TYR A 496 -3.01 32.07 28.16
CA TYR A 496 -2.11 32.53 29.22
C TYR A 496 -2.89 33.14 30.41
N GLU A 497 -2.41 32.87 31.62
CA GLU A 497 -2.98 33.38 32.89
C GLU A 497 -4.40 32.86 33.24
N GLY A 498 -4.80 31.70 32.72
CA GLY A 498 -6.07 31.04 33.11
C GLY A 498 -7.32 31.65 32.47
N HIS A 499 -7.14 32.58 31.52
CA HIS A 499 -8.24 33.10 30.72
C HIS A 499 -8.72 32.05 29.72
N GLN A 500 -9.97 31.63 29.83
CA GLN A 500 -10.56 30.66 28.92
C GLN A 500 -11.35 31.37 27.81
N GLN A 501 -11.25 30.85 26.59
CA GLN A 501 -12.00 31.33 25.43
C GLN A 501 -12.71 30.17 24.75
N PHE A 502 -13.91 30.46 24.26
CA PHE A 502 -14.75 29.56 23.50
C PHE A 502 -14.73 29.96 22.04
N PHE A 503 -14.61 28.96 21.15
CA PHE A 503 -14.62 29.12 19.71
C PHE A 503 -15.72 28.23 19.14
N ALA A 504 -16.76 28.84 18.58
CA ALA A 504 -17.88 28.13 17.97
C ALA A 504 -17.88 28.29 16.45
N ILE A 505 -17.84 27.17 15.73
CA ILE A 505 -17.73 27.12 14.27
C ILE A 505 -18.58 26.00 13.66
N VAL A 506 -19.05 26.23 12.44
CA VAL A 506 -19.75 25.23 11.62
C VAL A 506 -18.90 24.84 10.42
N LEU A 507 -18.72 23.53 10.23
CA LEU A 507 -18.05 22.93 9.09
C LEU A 507 -19.04 22.15 8.24
N LEU A 508 -18.96 22.27 6.91
CA LEU A 508 -19.65 21.39 5.97
C LEU A 508 -18.84 20.12 5.74
N ILE A 509 -19.47 18.95 5.87
CA ILE A 509 -18.97 17.68 5.33
C ILE A 509 -19.21 17.69 3.82
N GLY A 510 -18.31 18.36 3.12
CA GLY A 510 -18.41 18.65 1.69
C GLY A 510 -17.22 19.42 1.18
N THR A 511 -17.22 19.75 -0.11
CA THR A 511 -16.15 20.54 -0.74
C THR A 511 -16.27 22.04 -0.41
N ARG A 512 -15.19 22.82 -0.64
CA ARG A 512 -15.21 24.28 -0.47
C ARG A 512 -16.30 24.94 -1.33
N LYS A 513 -16.39 24.53 -2.60
CA LYS A 513 -17.41 25.00 -3.53
C LYS A 513 -18.84 24.67 -3.09
N GLN A 514 -19.05 23.53 -2.44
CA GLN A 514 -20.36 23.22 -1.85
C GLN A 514 -20.66 24.15 -0.66
N ALA A 515 -19.66 24.43 0.16
CA ALA A 515 -19.79 25.25 1.36
C ALA A 515 -20.20 26.71 1.05
N GLU A 516 -19.72 27.25 -0.07
CA GLU A 516 -20.10 28.59 -0.58
C GLU A 516 -21.61 28.77 -0.82
N ASN A 517 -22.37 27.68 -1.02
CA ASN A 517 -23.82 27.75 -1.22
C ASN A 517 -24.63 27.86 0.07
N PHE A 518 -23.96 27.91 1.22
CA PHE A 518 -24.60 27.95 2.52
C PHE A 518 -24.08 29.11 3.37
N ALA A 519 -24.92 29.56 4.28
CA ALA A 519 -24.55 30.40 5.40
C ALA A 519 -25.07 29.75 6.68
N TYR A 520 -24.34 29.92 7.77
CA TYR A 520 -24.77 29.52 9.10
C TYR A 520 -24.88 30.76 9.99
N ARG A 521 -25.85 30.74 10.90
CA ARG A 521 -26.00 31.68 12.00
C ARG A 521 -25.85 30.93 13.32
N LEU A 522 -24.93 31.36 14.18
CA LEU A 522 -24.84 30.97 15.57
C LEU A 522 -25.38 32.09 16.45
N GLU A 523 -26.29 31.77 17.36
CA GLU A 523 -26.91 32.76 18.22
C GLU A 523 -26.97 32.27 19.68
N LEU A 524 -26.42 33.09 20.58
CA LEU A 524 -26.59 32.95 22.03
C LEU A 524 -27.70 33.88 22.49
N ASN A 525 -28.71 33.32 23.15
CA ASN A 525 -29.86 34.07 23.66
C ASN A 525 -29.89 34.03 25.18
N GLY A 526 -29.97 35.21 25.79
CA GLY A 526 -30.03 35.38 27.24
C GLY A 526 -31.04 36.44 27.61
N ASN A 527 -31.22 36.70 28.91
CA ASN A 527 -32.20 37.68 29.37
C ASN A 527 -31.91 39.08 28.79
N ARG A 528 -32.71 39.50 27.79
CA ARG A 528 -32.59 40.77 27.04
C ARG A 528 -31.23 40.96 26.36
N ARG A 529 -30.50 39.88 26.09
CA ARG A 529 -29.19 39.91 25.43
C ARG A 529 -29.19 38.88 24.30
N ARG A 530 -28.52 39.23 23.20
CA ARG A 530 -28.32 38.35 22.06
C ARG A 530 -26.93 38.60 21.48
N LEU A 531 -26.19 37.53 21.22
CA LEU A 531 -24.93 37.56 20.49
C LEU A 531 -25.09 36.67 19.27
N THR A 532 -24.83 37.22 18.08
CA THR A 532 -25.05 36.53 16.80
C THR A 532 -23.79 36.61 15.95
N TRP A 533 -23.45 35.50 15.32
CA TRP A 533 -22.40 35.40 14.30
C TRP A 533 -22.97 34.71 13.07
N GLU A 534 -22.74 35.29 11.90
CA GLU A 534 -23.13 34.72 10.61
C GLU A 534 -21.91 34.61 9.71
N ALA A 535 -21.72 33.45 9.09
CA ALA A 535 -20.63 33.23 8.15
C ALA A 535 -20.96 32.07 7.18
N THR A 536 -20.13 31.90 6.16
CA THR A 536 -20.14 30.72 5.30
C THR A 536 -19.48 29.54 6.04
N PRO A 537 -20.08 28.34 6.07
CA PRO A 537 -19.46 27.19 6.71
C PRO A 537 -18.14 26.86 6.00
N ARG A 538 -17.14 26.41 6.74
CA ARG A 538 -15.88 25.95 6.13
C ARG A 538 -15.99 24.51 5.69
N SER A 539 -15.27 24.09 4.66
CA SER A 539 -15.16 22.67 4.35
C SER A 539 -14.37 21.97 5.46
N ILE A 540 -14.75 20.74 5.81
CA ILE A 540 -13.91 19.87 6.66
C ILE A 540 -12.50 19.65 6.11
N HIS A 541 -12.26 19.94 4.83
CA HIS A 541 -10.93 19.91 4.22
C HIS A 541 -9.97 20.95 4.83
N ASP A 542 -10.50 22.07 5.32
CA ASP A 542 -9.73 23.16 5.93
C ASP A 542 -9.50 22.94 7.43
N GLY A 543 -10.34 22.10 8.05
CA GLY A 543 -10.35 21.87 9.50
C GLY A 543 -10.75 23.11 10.31
N VAL A 544 -10.64 23.02 11.64
CA VAL A 544 -10.96 24.12 12.57
C VAL A 544 -9.78 25.02 12.90
N ALA A 545 -8.54 24.49 12.86
CA ALA A 545 -7.37 25.14 13.42
C ALA A 545 -7.08 26.52 12.80
N ALA A 546 -7.18 26.63 11.47
CA ALA A 546 -6.93 27.90 10.77
C ALA A 546 -7.99 28.96 11.11
N ALA A 547 -9.25 28.57 11.29
CA ALA A 547 -10.33 29.50 11.65
C ALA A 547 -10.18 30.02 13.08
N ILE A 548 -9.85 29.13 14.01
CA ILE A 548 -9.59 29.47 15.42
C ILE A 548 -8.37 30.39 15.53
N MET A 549 -7.26 30.05 14.87
CA MET A 549 -6.03 30.86 14.88
C MET A 549 -6.27 32.28 14.35
N ASN A 550 -7.12 32.44 13.34
CA ASN A 550 -7.46 33.74 12.75
C ASN A 550 -8.64 34.45 13.44
N SER A 551 -9.24 33.83 14.47
CA SER A 551 -10.50 34.30 15.09
C SER A 551 -11.64 34.51 14.09
N ASP A 552 -11.68 33.70 13.02
CA ASP A 552 -12.71 33.71 11.98
C ASP A 552 -13.82 32.70 12.32
N CYS A 553 -14.44 32.93 13.48
CA CYS A 553 -15.55 32.16 14.04
C CYS A 553 -16.20 32.94 15.20
N LEU A 554 -17.27 32.42 15.80
CA LEU A 554 -17.84 33.04 17.00
C LEU A 554 -16.91 32.82 18.19
N VAL A 555 -16.33 33.90 18.70
CA VAL A 555 -15.41 33.87 19.85
C VAL A 555 -16.03 34.61 21.04
N PHE A 556 -15.98 34.01 22.22
CA PHE A 556 -16.40 34.64 23.47
C PHE A 556 -15.63 34.09 24.67
N ASP A 557 -15.55 34.87 25.75
CA ASP A 557 -14.90 34.46 26.99
C ASP A 557 -15.88 33.78 27.96
N THR A 558 -15.35 33.28 29.08
CA THR A 558 -16.14 32.63 30.13
C THR A 558 -17.20 33.56 30.75
N ALA A 559 -16.92 34.86 30.84
CA ALA A 559 -17.87 35.82 31.42
C ALA A 559 -19.11 35.96 30.52
N ILE A 560 -18.90 36.06 29.20
CA ILE A 560 -19.98 36.04 28.21
C ILE A 560 -20.71 34.70 28.25
N ALA A 561 -20.01 33.57 28.28
CA ALA A 561 -20.62 32.25 28.36
C ALA A 561 -21.61 32.14 29.53
N HIS A 562 -21.23 32.63 30.72
CA HIS A 562 -22.09 32.64 31.91
C HIS A 562 -23.33 33.55 31.80
N LEU A 563 -23.30 34.60 30.98
CA LEU A 563 -24.49 35.44 30.76
C LEU A 563 -25.57 34.74 29.93
N PHE A 564 -25.19 33.71 29.17
CA PHE A 564 -26.04 32.97 28.24
C PHE A 564 -26.31 31.52 28.68
N ALA A 565 -25.56 30.99 29.64
CA ALA A 565 -25.74 29.64 30.15
C ALA A 565 -26.84 29.54 31.21
N ASP A 566 -27.54 28.41 31.24
CA ASP A 566 -28.50 28.05 32.29
C ASP A 566 -28.07 26.73 32.94
N ASN A 567 -27.91 26.73 34.27
CA ASN A 567 -27.42 25.61 35.06
C ASN A 567 -26.12 24.97 34.51
N GLY A 568 -25.20 25.79 33.98
CA GLY A 568 -23.93 25.32 33.41
C GLY A 568 -24.02 24.76 31.99
N ASN A 569 -25.20 24.79 31.38
CA ASN A 569 -25.41 24.38 29.98
C ASN A 569 -25.56 25.62 29.09
N LEU A 570 -24.86 25.65 27.95
CA LEU A 570 -24.95 26.72 26.97
C LEU A 570 -25.75 26.25 25.76
N GLY A 571 -26.90 26.88 25.52
CA GLY A 571 -27.70 26.66 24.31
C GLY A 571 -27.28 27.62 23.21
N ILE A 572 -26.88 27.07 22.06
CA ILE A 572 -26.53 27.83 20.85
C ILE A 572 -27.60 27.54 19.81
N ASN A 573 -28.35 28.54 19.40
CA ASN A 573 -29.26 28.41 18.26
C ASN A 573 -28.42 28.39 16.98
N VAL A 574 -28.68 27.41 16.13
CA VAL A 574 -27.91 27.17 14.91
C VAL A 574 -28.89 27.11 13.75
N THR A 575 -28.82 28.11 12.88
CA THR A 575 -29.60 28.14 11.65
C THR A 575 -28.68 27.97 10.45
N ILE A 576 -28.97 27.01 9.57
CA ILE A 576 -28.33 26.86 8.27
C ILE A 576 -29.29 27.34 7.19
N SER A 577 -28.81 28.15 6.26
CA SER A 577 -29.61 28.64 5.13
C SER A 577 -28.83 28.48 3.83
N THR A 578 -29.54 28.26 2.73
CA THR A 578 -28.95 28.32 1.39
C THR A 578 -28.74 29.77 0.96
N CYS A 579 -27.54 30.09 0.49
CA CYS A 579 -27.28 31.33 -0.22
C CYS A 579 -27.83 31.18 -1.64
N CYS A 580 -28.77 32.04 -2.06
CA CYS A 580 -29.14 32.09 -3.48
C CYS A 580 -27.91 32.52 -4.30
N PRO A 581 -27.60 31.84 -5.42
CA PRO A 581 -26.51 32.23 -6.30
C PRO A 581 -26.73 33.60 -6.96
#